data_AF-A0A958ALW1-F1
#
_entry.id   AF-A0A958ALW1-F1
#
_cell.length_a   1.000
_cell.length_b   1.000
_cell.length_c   1.000
_cell.angle_alpha   90.00
_cell.angle_beta   90.00
_cell.angle_gamma   90.00
#
_symmetry.space_group_name_H-M   'P 1'
#
loop_
_entity.id
_entity.type
_entity.pdbx_description
1 polymer ?
#
loop_
_entity_poly.entity_id
_entity_poly.type
_entity_poly.pdbx_seq_one_letter_code
_entity_poly.pdbx_strand_id
1 'polypeptide(L)'
;MTIRLRLTLWYTALLGATLILFSVLVYSLLSTNLWSQVRQNVIRQGEEVSSLVTAQLLRTQRLLVIREGEFGFPELDLFTSGAGAQVIDTDGDIYLQSENLGKMKIPNYRSALPNIRAGKDHFYYIKDNNNVPFLVYSTPLETDQFGVLGAVQIVQPIDSVENTLNQVSRYLILGTALSLVLAAIVGALLAHRALAPIGAIASTANSITRTRDLGRRLHI
;
A
#
# COMPACT_ATOMS: atom_id res chain seq x y z
N MET A 1 -26.11 29.44 20.66
CA MET A 1 -25.11 29.54 19.57
C MET A 1 -25.70 30.34 18.42
N THR A 2 -24.95 31.27 17.83
CA THR A 2 -25.42 32.07 16.69
C THR A 2 -25.58 31.17 15.45
N ILE A 3 -26.61 31.40 14.63
CA ILE A 3 -26.86 30.65 13.37
C ILE A 3 -25.60 30.53 12.50
N ARG A 4 -24.72 31.53 12.55
CA ARG A 4 -23.44 31.59 11.82
C ARG A 4 -22.50 30.44 12.17
N LEU A 5 -22.35 30.15 13.47
CA LEU A 5 -21.44 29.11 13.95
C LEU A 5 -21.92 27.71 13.57
N ARG A 6 -23.25 27.51 13.53
CA ARG A 6 -23.84 26.26 13.05
C ARG A 6 -23.55 26.04 11.56
N LEU A 7 -23.70 27.06 10.73
CA LEU A 7 -23.49 26.95 9.29
C LEU A 7 -22.03 26.62 8.94
N THR A 8 -21.06 27.33 9.53
CA THR A 8 -19.63 27.09 9.26
C THR A 8 -19.19 25.70 9.71
N LEU A 9 -19.69 25.23 10.86
CA LEU A 9 -19.35 23.92 11.41
C LEU A 9 -19.88 22.79 10.51
N TRP A 10 -21.08 22.93 9.95
CA TRP A 10 -21.61 21.98 8.96
C TRP A 10 -20.80 21.93 7.67
N TYR A 11 -20.40 23.09 7.12
CA TYR A 11 -19.55 23.12 5.92
C TYR A 11 -18.16 22.53 6.15
N THR A 12 -17.51 22.87 7.27
CA THR A 12 -16.20 22.31 7.62
C THR A 12 -16.30 20.81 7.88
N ALA A 13 -17.37 20.34 8.54
CA ALA A 13 -17.60 18.92 8.76
C ALA A 13 -17.82 18.16 7.45
N LEU A 14 -18.63 18.70 6.54
CA LEU A 14 -18.86 18.12 5.21
C LEU A 14 -17.54 18.05 4.43
N LEU A 15 -16.77 19.15 4.39
CA LEU A 15 -15.48 19.16 3.72
C LEU A 15 -14.51 18.14 4.34
N GLY A 16 -14.42 18.09 5.66
CA GLY A 16 -13.60 17.11 6.37
C GLY A 16 -13.97 15.68 6.01
N ALA A 17 -15.27 15.36 5.97
CA ALA A 17 -15.74 14.06 5.53
C ALA A 17 -15.31 13.75 4.09
N THR A 18 -15.44 14.72 3.16
CA THR A 18 -15.00 14.53 1.78
C THR A 18 -13.50 14.32 1.64
N LEU A 19 -12.67 15.05 2.41
CA LEU A 19 -11.21 14.92 2.39
C LEU A 19 -10.75 13.60 2.98
N ILE A 20 -11.38 13.15 4.07
CA ILE A 20 -11.09 11.84 4.67
C ILE A 20 -11.46 10.74 3.68
N LEU A 21 -12.66 10.80 3.08
CA LEU A 21 -13.08 9.82 2.07
C LEU A 21 -12.11 9.78 0.89
N PHE A 22 -11.71 10.94 0.38
CA PHE A 22 -10.72 11.05 -0.70
C PHE A 22 -9.37 10.45 -0.29
N SER A 23 -8.88 10.77 0.91
CA SER A 23 -7.61 10.24 1.42
C SER A 23 -7.63 8.72 1.55
N VAL A 24 -8.71 8.15 2.08
CA VAL A 24 -8.91 6.70 2.18
C VAL A 24 -8.92 6.06 0.80
N LEU A 25 -9.63 6.66 -0.17
CA LEU A 25 -9.69 6.18 -1.54
C LEU A 25 -8.30 6.17 -2.19
N VAL A 26 -7.57 7.28 -2.14
CA VAL A 26 -6.22 7.38 -2.71
C VAL A 26 -5.26 6.39 -2.07
N TYR A 27 -5.25 6.30 -0.73
CA TYR A 27 -4.41 5.35 0.00
C TYR A 27 -4.73 3.90 -0.38
N SER A 28 -6.01 3.54 -0.45
CA SER A 28 -6.45 2.19 -0.80
C SER A 28 -6.06 1.82 -2.24
N LEU A 29 -6.27 2.73 -3.20
CA LEU A 29 -5.89 2.51 -4.59
C LEU A 29 -4.37 2.34 -4.73
N LEU A 30 -3.59 3.19 -4.08
CA LEU A 30 -2.14 3.07 -4.12
C LEU A 30 -1.64 1.79 -3.44
N SER A 31 -2.19 1.45 -2.27
CA SER A 31 -1.84 0.23 -1.53
C SER A 31 -2.11 -1.03 -2.35
N THR A 32 -3.32 -1.15 -2.90
CA THR A 32 -3.69 -2.28 -3.75
C THR A 32 -2.80 -2.37 -4.99
N ASN A 33 -2.47 -1.22 -5.60
CA ASN A 33 -1.62 -1.17 -6.78
C ASN A 33 -0.19 -1.62 -6.47
N LEU A 34 0.47 -1.07 -5.43
CA LEU A 34 1.83 -1.45 -5.05
C LEU A 34 1.94 -2.92 -4.65
N TRP A 35 1.00 -3.43 -3.86
CA TRP A 35 0.97 -4.85 -3.48
C TRP A 35 0.72 -5.77 -4.68
N SER A 36 -0.13 -5.35 -5.63
CA SER A 36 -0.35 -6.11 -6.86
C SER A 36 0.91 -6.13 -7.72
N GLN A 37 1.59 -5.00 -7.88
CA GLN A 37 2.84 -4.92 -8.63
C GLN A 37 3.91 -5.84 -8.03
N VAL A 38 4.15 -5.77 -6.73
CA VAL A 38 5.12 -6.64 -6.05
C VAL A 38 4.78 -8.11 -6.24
N ARG A 39 3.51 -8.51 -6.03
CA ARG A 39 3.09 -9.91 -6.22
C ARG A 39 3.29 -10.37 -7.66
N GLN A 40 2.89 -9.56 -8.63
CA GLN A 40 3.07 -9.91 -10.04
C GLN A 40 4.55 -9.98 -10.42
N ASN A 41 5.40 -9.13 -9.85
CA ASN A 41 6.85 -9.15 -10.09
C ASN A 41 7.47 -10.46 -9.59
N VAL A 42 7.18 -10.87 -8.35
CA VAL A 42 7.74 -12.11 -7.79
C VAL A 42 7.21 -13.37 -8.50
N ILE A 43 5.94 -13.36 -8.94
CA ILE A 43 5.37 -14.44 -9.75
C ILE A 43 6.14 -14.57 -11.06
N ARG A 44 6.27 -13.47 -11.82
CA ARG A 44 6.98 -13.48 -13.12
C ARG A 44 8.44 -13.91 -12.97
N GLN A 45 9.14 -13.38 -11.98
CA GLN A 45 10.52 -13.79 -11.71
C GLN A 45 10.61 -15.28 -11.31
N GLY A 46 9.66 -15.77 -10.51
CA GLY A 46 9.61 -17.17 -10.11
C GLY A 46 9.38 -18.10 -11.30
N GLU A 47 8.44 -17.77 -12.19
CA GLU A 47 8.15 -18.50 -13.42
C GLU A 47 9.34 -18.48 -14.40
N GLU A 48 9.99 -17.33 -14.55
CA GLU A 48 11.17 -17.19 -15.41
C GLU A 48 12.33 -18.05 -14.88
N VAL A 49 12.66 -17.93 -13.59
CA VAL A 49 13.72 -18.74 -12.97
C VAL A 49 13.37 -20.23 -12.97
N SER A 50 12.11 -20.61 -12.69
CA SER A 50 11.70 -22.02 -12.71
C SER A 50 11.80 -22.62 -14.11
N SER A 51 11.42 -21.87 -15.16
CA SER A 51 11.54 -22.31 -16.55
C SER A 51 12.99 -22.50 -16.98
N LEU A 52 13.89 -21.59 -16.58
CA LEU A 52 15.32 -21.66 -16.89
C LEU A 52 15.98 -22.85 -16.19
N VAL A 53 15.69 -23.04 -14.89
CA VAL A 53 16.19 -24.18 -14.12
C VAL A 53 15.67 -25.50 -14.70
N THR A 54 14.38 -25.58 -15.01
CA THR A 54 13.77 -26.79 -15.59
C THR A 54 14.36 -27.12 -16.97
N ALA A 55 14.58 -26.12 -17.83
CA ALA A 55 15.21 -26.30 -19.13
C ALA A 55 16.65 -26.82 -19.02
N GLN A 56 17.42 -26.33 -18.05
CA GLN A 56 18.77 -26.81 -17.78
C GLN A 56 18.79 -28.25 -17.24
N LEU A 57 17.83 -28.61 -16.37
CA LEU A 57 17.66 -29.97 -15.85
C LEU A 57 17.36 -30.98 -16.97
N LEU A 58 16.43 -30.64 -17.87
CA LEU A 58 16.08 -31.47 -19.02
C LEU A 58 17.27 -31.67 -19.98
N ARG A 59 18.10 -30.63 -20.17
CA ARG A 59 19.27 -30.70 -21.04
C ARG A 59 20.39 -31.57 -20.48
N THR A 60 20.50 -31.66 -19.15
CA THR A 60 21.62 -32.33 -18.49
C THR A 60 21.39 -33.84 -18.30
N GLN A 61 20.16 -34.36 -18.50
CA GLN A 61 19.79 -35.79 -18.38
C GLN A 61 20.31 -36.50 -17.12
N ARG A 62 20.69 -35.76 -16.08
CA ARG A 62 21.26 -36.31 -14.85
C ARG A 62 20.48 -35.81 -13.65
N LEU A 63 19.76 -36.75 -13.06
CA LEU A 63 19.43 -36.81 -11.63
C LEU A 63 20.57 -36.21 -10.81
N LEU A 64 20.29 -35.12 -10.10
CA LEU A 64 20.87 -34.66 -8.82
C LEU A 64 22.26 -35.24 -8.43
N VAL A 65 23.26 -35.16 -9.31
CA VAL A 65 24.67 -35.34 -8.95
C VAL A 65 25.37 -34.03 -9.26
N ILE A 66 25.15 -33.08 -8.35
CA ILE A 66 25.75 -31.75 -8.36
C ILE A 66 27.21 -31.92 -7.95
N ARG A 67 28.13 -31.85 -8.91
CA ARG A 67 29.52 -31.51 -8.64
C ARG A 67 29.58 -30.01 -8.37
N GLU A 68 30.14 -29.66 -7.21
CA GLU A 68 30.40 -28.30 -6.77
C GLU A 68 31.03 -27.48 -7.91
N GLY A 69 30.35 -26.41 -8.37
CA GLY A 69 31.02 -25.31 -9.10
C GLY A 69 30.39 -24.78 -10.41
N GLU A 70 29.41 -25.43 -11.04
CA GLU A 70 28.94 -25.00 -12.39
C GLU A 70 27.49 -24.52 -12.50
N PHE A 71 26.68 -24.57 -11.43
CA PHE A 71 25.32 -24.02 -11.44
C PHE A 71 25.30 -22.63 -10.79
N GLY A 72 25.17 -21.59 -11.62
CA GLY A 72 24.90 -20.22 -11.19
C GLY A 72 23.49 -19.79 -11.61
N PHE A 73 22.89 -18.84 -10.88
CA PHE A 73 21.68 -18.19 -11.37
C PHE A 73 22.01 -17.44 -12.67
N PRO A 74 21.18 -17.54 -13.73
CA PRO A 74 21.34 -16.72 -14.93
C PRO A 74 21.39 -15.23 -14.58
N GLU A 75 22.20 -14.48 -15.34
CA GLU A 75 22.80 -13.18 -15.01
C GLU A 75 21.87 -12.11 -14.40
N LEU A 76 22.51 -11.18 -13.69
CA LEU A 76 22.03 -10.14 -12.74
C LEU A 76 20.76 -9.33 -13.10
N ASP A 77 20.26 -9.39 -14.34
CA ASP A 77 19.12 -8.56 -14.79
C ASP A 77 17.79 -8.98 -14.14
N LEU A 78 17.66 -10.26 -13.77
CA LEU A 78 16.48 -10.81 -13.07
C LEU A 78 16.30 -10.23 -11.66
N PHE A 79 17.38 -9.72 -11.05
CA PHE A 79 17.42 -9.34 -9.64
C PHE A 79 17.77 -7.87 -9.40
N THR A 80 17.59 -7.01 -10.41
CA THR A 80 17.86 -5.56 -10.39
C THR A 80 17.17 -4.80 -9.25
N SER A 81 16.12 -5.37 -8.65
CA SER A 81 15.35 -4.80 -7.53
C SER A 81 15.82 -5.26 -6.15
N GLY A 82 17.02 -5.83 -6.04
CA GLY A 82 17.57 -6.38 -4.79
C GLY A 82 16.84 -7.63 -4.31
N ALA A 83 16.01 -8.22 -5.17
CA ALA A 83 15.43 -9.54 -4.93
C ALA A 83 16.55 -10.60 -4.91
N GLY A 84 16.37 -11.62 -4.08
CA GLY A 84 17.19 -12.82 -4.16
C GLY A 84 16.36 -14.02 -4.60
N ALA A 85 17.02 -15.06 -5.06
CA ALA A 85 16.43 -16.36 -5.31
C ALA A 85 17.19 -17.47 -4.59
N GLN A 86 16.47 -18.51 -4.18
CA GLN A 86 17.07 -19.77 -3.76
C GLN A 86 16.31 -20.95 -4.35
N VAL A 87 17.04 -22.04 -4.61
CA VAL A 87 16.46 -23.31 -5.05
C VAL A 87 16.60 -24.31 -3.92
N ILE A 88 15.50 -24.96 -3.58
CA ILE A 88 15.43 -25.96 -2.51
C ILE A 88 14.91 -27.29 -3.04
N ASP A 89 15.40 -28.40 -2.49
CA ASP A 89 14.81 -29.73 -2.72
C ASP A 89 13.45 -29.87 -2.00
N THR A 90 12.71 -30.90 -2.37
CA THR A 90 11.60 -31.51 -1.65
C THR A 90 11.92 -31.84 -0.19
N ASP A 91 13.19 -32.17 0.16
CA ASP A 91 13.64 -32.36 1.54
C ASP A 91 13.91 -31.03 2.27
N GLY A 92 14.00 -29.93 1.54
CA GLY A 92 14.27 -28.59 2.05
C GLY A 92 15.75 -28.26 2.13
N ASP A 93 16.62 -29.00 1.47
CA ASP A 93 18.04 -28.64 1.38
C ASP A 93 18.25 -27.59 0.29
N ILE A 94 19.07 -26.59 0.58
CA ILE A 94 19.31 -25.45 -0.32
C ILE A 94 20.40 -25.84 -1.31
N TYR A 95 20.05 -25.89 -2.59
CA TYR A 95 20.98 -26.23 -3.66
C TYR A 95 21.64 -25.01 -4.29
N LEU A 96 20.87 -23.94 -4.47
CA LEU A 96 21.35 -22.73 -5.12
C LEU A 96 20.86 -21.52 -4.35
N GLN A 97 21.71 -20.51 -4.23
CA GLN A 97 21.36 -19.23 -3.66
C GLN A 97 21.97 -18.12 -4.52
N SER A 98 21.16 -17.12 -4.86
CA SER A 98 21.60 -15.94 -5.61
C SER A 98 22.56 -15.12 -4.77
N GLU A 99 23.53 -14.45 -5.41
CA GLU A 99 24.48 -13.58 -4.70
C GLU A 99 23.78 -12.43 -3.93
N ASN A 100 22.63 -11.95 -4.41
CA ASN A 100 21.84 -10.89 -3.74
C ASN A 100 21.30 -11.29 -2.37
N LEU A 101 21.04 -12.59 -2.12
CA LEU A 101 20.70 -13.08 -0.79
C LEU A 101 21.92 -13.11 0.14
N GLY A 102 23.13 -13.08 -0.43
CA GLY A 102 24.39 -13.11 0.31
C GLY A 102 24.43 -14.27 1.31
N LYS A 103 24.57 -13.93 2.60
CA LYS A 103 24.59 -14.91 3.70
C LYS A 103 23.28 -14.94 4.49
N MET A 104 22.22 -14.29 3.98
CA MET A 104 20.93 -14.23 4.66
C MET A 104 20.30 -15.62 4.71
N LYS A 105 19.97 -16.07 5.91
CA LYS A 105 19.19 -17.28 6.12
C LYS A 105 17.72 -16.92 6.17
N ILE A 106 16.94 -17.48 5.27
CA ILE A 106 15.50 -17.28 5.24
C ILE A 106 14.87 -18.06 6.41
N PRO A 107 14.19 -17.41 7.38
CA PRO A 107 13.49 -18.13 8.42
C PRO A 107 12.29 -18.88 7.82
N ASN A 108 12.01 -20.08 8.36
CA ASN A 108 10.85 -20.89 7.98
C ASN A 108 10.70 -21.17 6.48
N TYR A 109 11.78 -21.18 5.71
CA TYR A 109 11.74 -21.43 4.26
C TYR A 109 11.12 -22.78 3.88
N ARG A 110 11.19 -23.76 4.79
CA ARG A 110 10.57 -25.09 4.65
C ARG A 110 9.03 -25.07 4.80
N SER A 111 8.44 -23.97 5.24
CA SER A 111 6.97 -23.85 5.37
C SER A 111 6.23 -23.91 4.04
N ALA A 112 6.92 -23.61 2.92
CA ALA A 112 6.36 -23.75 1.58
C ALA A 112 6.27 -25.21 1.11
N LEU A 113 7.11 -26.12 1.63
CA LEU A 113 7.26 -27.50 1.13
C LEU A 113 5.96 -28.30 1.02
N PRO A 114 5.00 -28.22 1.97
CA PRO A 114 3.73 -28.94 1.82
C PRO A 114 2.91 -28.52 0.60
N ASN A 115 2.90 -27.22 0.27
CA ASN A 115 2.22 -26.71 -0.93
C ASN A 115 3.00 -27.05 -2.20
N ILE A 116 4.32 -26.91 -2.16
CA ILE A 116 5.21 -27.27 -3.27
C ILE A 116 5.07 -28.74 -3.66
N ARG A 117 5.06 -29.66 -2.69
CA ARG A 117 4.85 -31.09 -2.94
C ARG A 117 3.46 -31.40 -3.53
N ALA A 118 2.50 -30.52 -3.34
CA ALA A 118 1.16 -30.60 -3.93
C ALA A 118 1.06 -29.86 -5.28
N GLY A 119 2.16 -29.36 -5.82
CA GLY A 119 2.23 -28.59 -7.06
C GLY A 119 1.57 -27.22 -6.97
N LYS A 120 1.58 -26.60 -5.78
CA LYS A 120 0.95 -25.30 -5.53
C LYS A 120 1.98 -24.27 -5.09
N ASP A 121 1.82 -23.06 -5.61
CA ASP A 121 2.60 -21.92 -5.16
C ASP A 121 2.29 -21.55 -3.70
N HIS A 122 3.24 -20.89 -3.05
CA HIS A 122 3.08 -20.43 -1.68
C HIS A 122 3.69 -19.04 -1.47
N PHE A 123 2.92 -18.18 -0.81
CA PHE A 123 3.37 -16.85 -0.37
C PHE A 123 3.46 -16.81 1.15
N TYR A 124 4.56 -16.24 1.65
CA TYR A 124 4.69 -15.94 3.07
C TYR A 124 5.57 -14.71 3.31
N TYR A 125 5.40 -14.10 4.47
CA TYR A 125 6.14 -12.92 4.87
C TYR A 125 7.19 -13.30 5.91
N ILE A 126 8.38 -12.72 5.76
CA ILE A 126 9.47 -12.87 6.72
C ILE A 126 10.00 -11.50 7.10
N LYS A 127 10.79 -11.49 8.17
CA LYS A 127 11.69 -10.40 8.46
C LYS A 127 13.09 -10.96 8.63
N ASP A 128 14.08 -10.21 8.17
CA ASP A 128 15.48 -10.56 8.40
C ASP A 128 15.92 -10.18 9.82
N ASN A 129 17.21 -10.38 10.12
CA ASN A 129 17.80 -10.03 11.41
C ASN A 129 17.77 -8.51 11.70
N ASN A 130 17.69 -7.68 10.66
CA ASN A 130 17.58 -6.23 10.77
C ASN A 130 16.13 -5.75 10.79
N ASN A 131 15.16 -6.66 10.91
CA ASN A 131 13.72 -6.39 10.92
C ASN A 131 13.19 -5.77 9.61
N VAL A 132 13.92 -5.96 8.50
CA VAL A 132 13.50 -5.60 7.15
C VAL A 132 12.47 -6.64 6.66
N PRO A 133 11.29 -6.22 6.21
CA PRO A 133 10.25 -7.13 5.74
C PRO A 133 10.53 -7.60 4.30
N PHE A 134 10.33 -8.90 4.08
CA PHE A 134 10.41 -9.52 2.76
C PHE A 134 9.14 -10.31 2.47
N LEU A 135 8.73 -10.29 1.21
CA LEU A 135 7.77 -11.23 0.65
C LEU A 135 8.55 -12.39 0.03
N VAL A 136 8.23 -13.61 0.43
CA VAL A 136 8.76 -14.82 -0.20
C VAL A 136 7.66 -15.47 -1.03
N TYR A 137 7.99 -15.71 -2.29
CA TYR A 137 7.17 -16.47 -3.23
C TYR A 137 7.88 -17.77 -3.57
N SER A 138 7.22 -18.90 -3.35
CA SER A 138 7.75 -20.23 -3.66
C SER A 138 6.91 -20.86 -4.76
N THR A 139 7.56 -21.29 -5.83
CA THR A 139 6.92 -21.98 -6.96
C THR A 139 7.60 -23.33 -7.19
N PRO A 140 6.83 -24.40 -7.45
CA PRO A 140 7.38 -25.75 -7.60
C PRO A 140 8.20 -25.88 -8.89
N LEU A 141 9.27 -26.66 -8.82
CA LEU A 141 10.00 -27.12 -9.99
C LEU A 141 9.39 -28.45 -10.42
N GLU A 142 8.53 -28.40 -11.42
CA GLU A 142 7.85 -29.57 -11.95
C GLU A 142 8.44 -29.96 -13.29
N THR A 143 8.58 -31.27 -13.51
CA THR A 143 8.95 -31.80 -14.81
C THR A 143 8.06 -32.99 -15.15
N ASP A 144 7.66 -33.10 -16.42
CA ASP A 144 6.71 -34.12 -16.89
C ASP A 144 7.15 -35.56 -16.57
N GLN A 145 8.46 -35.78 -16.40
CA GLN A 145 9.05 -37.10 -16.20
C GLN A 145 9.26 -37.50 -14.73
N PHE A 146 9.48 -36.53 -13.84
CA PHE A 146 9.91 -36.80 -12.44
C PHE A 146 9.01 -36.16 -11.39
N GLY A 147 7.96 -35.42 -11.80
CA GLY A 147 7.08 -34.72 -10.88
C GLY A 147 7.76 -33.51 -10.25
N VAL A 148 7.37 -33.18 -9.01
CA VAL A 148 7.94 -32.06 -8.24
C VAL A 148 9.34 -32.45 -7.75
N LEU A 149 10.37 -31.76 -8.26
CA LEU A 149 11.77 -31.96 -7.89
C LEU A 149 12.24 -31.01 -6.78
N GLY A 150 11.47 -29.96 -6.49
CA GLY A 150 11.86 -28.94 -5.52
C GLY A 150 11.06 -27.66 -5.70
N ALA A 151 11.61 -26.54 -5.23
CA ALA A 151 11.03 -25.22 -5.43
C ALA A 151 12.08 -24.15 -5.70
N VAL A 152 11.68 -23.16 -6.49
CA VAL A 152 12.34 -21.85 -6.56
C VAL A 152 11.64 -20.92 -5.59
N GLN A 153 12.42 -20.24 -4.75
CA GLN A 153 11.92 -19.23 -3.83
C GLN A 153 12.51 -17.87 -4.18
N ILE A 154 11.64 -16.93 -4.56
CA ILE A 154 11.98 -15.53 -4.79
C ILE A 154 11.75 -14.76 -3.49
N VAL A 155 12.73 -13.97 -3.11
CA VAL A 155 12.80 -13.24 -1.85
C VAL A 155 12.90 -11.76 -2.17
N GLN A 156 11.77 -11.07 -2.06
CA GLN A 156 11.65 -9.69 -2.47
C GLN A 156 11.57 -8.77 -1.25
N PRO A 157 12.48 -7.78 -1.10
CA PRO A 157 12.31 -6.73 -0.11
C PRO A 157 11.06 -5.91 -0.41
N ILE A 158 10.25 -5.64 0.61
CA ILE A 158 8.98 -4.90 0.53
C ILE A 158 8.97 -3.63 1.40
N ASP A 159 10.12 -3.28 1.95
CA ASP A 159 10.36 -2.06 2.71
C ASP A 159 10.04 -0.80 1.89
N SER A 160 10.37 -0.80 0.60
CA SER A 160 10.03 0.27 -0.34
C SER A 160 8.52 0.53 -0.39
N VAL A 161 7.70 -0.53 -0.48
CA VAL A 161 6.23 -0.43 -0.49
C VAL A 161 5.73 0.15 0.84
N GLU A 162 6.20 -0.39 1.97
CA GLU A 162 5.79 0.10 3.29
C GLU A 162 6.19 1.56 3.50
N ASN A 163 7.41 1.94 3.12
CA ASN A 163 7.94 3.29 3.22
C ASN A 163 7.14 4.27 2.35
N THR A 164 6.84 3.91 1.10
CA THR A 164 6.01 4.73 0.22
C THR A 164 4.60 4.93 0.78
N LEU A 165 3.96 3.87 1.27
CA LEU A 165 2.62 3.97 1.86
C LEU A 165 2.61 4.82 3.14
N ASN A 166 3.65 4.70 3.97
CA ASN A 166 3.81 5.53 5.17
C ASN A 166 4.01 7.01 4.83
N GLN A 167 4.84 7.32 3.83
CA GLN A 167 5.05 8.69 3.36
C GLN A 167 3.76 9.30 2.81
N VAL A 168 3.06 8.57 1.94
CA VAL A 168 1.79 9.05 1.36
C VAL A 168 0.73 9.24 2.43
N SER A 169 0.60 8.31 3.39
CA SER A 169 -0.31 8.46 4.53
C SER A 169 0.01 9.74 5.33
N ARG A 170 1.29 10.00 5.61
CA ARG A 170 1.72 11.22 6.30
C ARG A 170 1.36 12.48 5.50
N TYR A 171 1.56 12.48 4.18
CA TYR A 171 1.18 13.61 3.33
C TYR A 171 -0.33 13.82 3.27
N LEU A 172 -1.13 12.75 3.19
CA LEU A 172 -2.59 12.83 3.22
C LEU A 172 -3.11 13.39 4.55
N ILE A 173 -2.53 12.96 5.68
CA ILE A 173 -2.90 13.47 7.02
C ILE A 173 -2.55 14.96 7.14
N LEU A 174 -1.31 15.34 6.81
CA LEU A 174 -0.85 16.72 6.89
C LEU A 174 -1.64 17.63 5.92
N GLY A 175 -1.87 17.15 4.70
CA GLY A 175 -2.66 17.85 3.69
C GLY A 175 -4.10 18.06 4.15
N THR A 176 -4.75 17.01 4.66
CA THR A 176 -6.13 17.09 5.19
C THR A 176 -6.21 18.06 6.37
N ALA A 177 -5.27 17.99 7.31
CA ALA A 177 -5.23 18.91 8.45
C ALA A 177 -5.06 20.37 8.01
N LEU A 178 -4.12 20.64 7.09
CA LEU A 178 -3.90 21.97 6.55
C LEU A 178 -5.11 22.50 5.79
N SER A 179 -5.73 21.67 4.95
CA SER A 179 -6.95 22.02 4.21
C SER A 179 -8.11 22.35 5.16
N LEU A 180 -8.27 21.63 6.27
CA LEU A 180 -9.29 21.92 7.28
C LEU A 180 -9.06 23.26 7.98
N VAL A 181 -7.81 23.58 8.33
CA VAL A 181 -7.44 24.87 8.93
C VAL A 181 -7.75 26.01 7.94
N LEU A 182 -7.34 25.87 6.69
CA LEU A 182 -7.62 26.86 5.65
C LEU A 182 -9.12 27.03 5.40
N ALA A 183 -9.87 25.93 5.34
CA ALA A 183 -11.31 25.96 5.18
C ALA A 183 -12.02 26.65 6.35
N ALA A 184 -11.55 26.43 7.59
CA ALA A 184 -12.08 27.12 8.76
C ALA A 184 -11.84 28.64 8.69
N ILE A 185 -10.64 29.07 8.28
CA ILE A 185 -10.29 30.49 8.10
C ILE A 185 -11.15 31.12 6.99
N VAL A 186 -11.20 30.50 5.80
CA VAL A 186 -11.97 31.00 4.66
C VAL A 186 -13.47 31.01 4.95
N GLY A 187 -13.99 29.95 5.58
CA GLY A 187 -15.38 29.86 5.99
C GLY A 187 -15.77 30.94 6.99
N ALA A 188 -14.90 31.26 7.95
CA ALA A 188 -15.12 32.34 8.92
C ALA A 188 -15.13 33.73 8.27
N LEU A 189 -14.24 33.98 7.30
CA LEU A 189 -14.17 35.24 6.54
C LEU A 189 -15.41 35.44 5.65
N LEU A 190 -15.84 34.39 4.95
CA LEU A 190 -17.04 34.42 4.10
C LEU A 190 -18.31 34.62 4.94
N ALA A 191 -18.43 33.91 6.06
CA ALA A 191 -19.55 34.10 6.98
C ALA A 191 -19.61 35.53 7.53
N HIS A 192 -18.46 36.17 7.80
CA HIS A 192 -18.41 37.58 8.19
C HIS A 192 -18.94 38.50 7.09
N ARG A 193 -18.50 38.31 5.84
CA ARG A 193 -18.91 39.19 4.72
C ARG A 193 -20.35 38.97 4.27
N ALA A 194 -20.81 37.73 4.15
CA ALA A 194 -22.15 37.41 3.65
C ALA A 194 -23.27 37.84 4.62
N LEU A 195 -23.01 37.82 5.93
CA LEU A 195 -24.02 38.18 6.95
C LEU A 195 -23.92 39.63 7.46
N ALA A 196 -22.94 40.42 7.01
CA ALA A 196 -22.85 41.85 7.32
C ALA A 196 -24.13 42.64 6.92
N PRO A 197 -24.69 42.49 5.70
CA PRO A 197 -25.88 43.25 5.29
C PRO A 197 -27.19 42.78 5.95
N ILE A 198 -27.27 41.54 6.44
CA ILE A 198 -28.48 41.02 7.10
C ILE A 198 -28.74 41.72 8.44
N GLY A 199 -27.68 42.09 9.17
CA GLY A 199 -27.81 42.88 10.40
C GLY A 199 -28.41 44.26 10.15
N ALA A 200 -28.05 44.90 9.03
CA ALA A 200 -28.59 46.20 8.64
C ALA A 200 -30.08 46.14 8.26
N ILE A 201 -30.51 45.06 7.59
CA ILE A 201 -31.94 44.87 7.26
C ILE A 201 -32.75 44.61 8.53
N ALA A 202 -32.24 43.80 9.46
CA ALA A 202 -32.90 43.54 10.75
C ALA A 202 -32.99 44.81 11.62
N SER A 203 -31.96 45.64 11.65
CA SER A 203 -32.00 46.91 12.38
C SER A 203 -32.97 47.91 11.74
N THR A 204 -33.05 47.94 10.42
CA THR A 204 -33.97 48.82 9.67
C THR A 204 -35.42 48.38 9.81
N ALA A 205 -35.69 47.07 9.83
CA ALA A 205 -37.02 46.55 10.14
C ALA A 205 -37.43 46.88 11.58
N ASN A 206 -36.52 46.76 12.55
CA ASN A 206 -36.78 47.13 13.95
C ASN A 206 -37.01 48.64 14.14
N SER A 207 -36.30 49.50 13.40
CA SER A 207 -36.56 50.95 13.47
C SER A 207 -37.91 51.30 12.85
N ILE A 208 -38.34 50.63 11.78
CA ILE A 208 -39.68 50.82 11.19
C ILE A 208 -40.79 50.36 12.16
N THR A 209 -40.62 49.23 12.85
CA THR A 209 -41.59 48.75 13.86
C THR A 209 -41.66 49.71 15.06
N ARG A 210 -40.52 50.21 15.55
CA ARG A 210 -40.47 51.17 16.66
C ARG A 210 -41.07 52.53 16.29
N THR A 211 -41.01 52.93 15.01
CA THR A 211 -41.59 54.19 14.53
C THR A 211 -43.09 54.06 14.20
N ARG A 212 -43.57 52.84 13.89
CA ARG A 212 -45.01 52.55 13.69
C ARG A 212 -45.80 52.46 15.00
N ASP A 213 -45.16 52.33 16.15
CA ASP A 213 -45.81 52.34 17.47
C ASP A 213 -45.87 53.75 18.09
N LEU A 214 -46.29 54.71 17.28
CA LEU A 214 -46.77 56.02 17.72
C LEU A 214 -48.27 56.13 17.43
N GLY A 215 -49.00 55.08 17.79
CA GLY A 215 -50.41 55.15 18.17
C GLY A 215 -50.60 55.97 19.46
N ARG A 216 -49.93 57.12 19.57
CA ARG A 216 -50.26 58.18 20.51
C ARG A 216 -51.62 58.69 20.05
N ARG A 217 -52.64 58.07 20.62
CA ARG A 217 -54.01 58.54 20.64
C ARG A 217 -53.98 60.03 20.92
N LEU A 218 -54.49 60.80 19.95
CA LEU A 218 -55.08 62.10 20.20
C LEU A 218 -56.10 61.90 21.32
N HIS A 219 -55.79 62.45 22.48
CA HIS A 219 -56.80 62.75 23.47
C HIS A 219 -56.75 64.24 23.74
N ILE A 220 -57.88 64.85 23.37
CA ILE A 220 -58.41 66.17 23.75
C ILE A 220 -57.91 67.31 22.86
#